data_AF-A0A1V5VJJ9-F1
#
_entry.id   AF-A0A1V5VJJ9-F1
#
_cell.length_a   1.000
_cell.length_b   1.000
_cell.length_c   1.000
_cell.angle_alpha   90.00
_cell.angle_beta   90.00
_cell.angle_gamma   90.00
#
_symmetry.space_group_name_H-M   'P 1'
#
loop_
_entity.id
_entity.type
_entity.pdbx_description
1 polymer ?
#
loop_
_entity_poly.entity_id
_entity_poly.type
_entity_poly.pdbx_seq_one_letter_code
_entity_poly.pdbx_strand_id
1 'polypeptide(L)'
;MRRQLSQAEIGLRQLDLQEAYTRNNLEAQIQNAKNAIYTAIKKVDAASGNVELSQKGYKIAQTRYNTGQATLVELNDAENAMMQARLNLIQARSEYLNARNEYQKIIGKTM
;
A
#
# COMPACT_ATOMS: atom_id res chain seq x y z
N MET A 1 -34.19 -40.59 19.56
CA MET A 1 -33.44 -40.97 18.35
C MET A 1 -33.73 -40.07 17.14
N ARG A 2 -34.95 -40.02 16.55
CA ARG A 2 -35.21 -39.17 15.35
C ARG A 2 -34.86 -37.67 15.52
N ARG A 3 -35.14 -37.07 16.68
CA ARG A 3 -34.77 -35.67 16.99
C ARG A 3 -33.26 -35.43 17.05
N GLN A 4 -32.50 -36.36 17.61
CA GLN A 4 -31.03 -36.25 17.71
C GLN A 4 -30.37 -36.42 16.35
N LEU A 5 -30.91 -37.31 15.49
CA LEU A 5 -30.44 -37.45 14.11
C LEU A 5 -30.67 -36.16 13.31
N SER A 6 -31.90 -35.61 13.38
CA SER A 6 -32.24 -34.35 12.71
C SER A 6 -31.42 -33.16 13.23
N GLN A 7 -31.11 -33.12 14.53
CA GLN A 7 -30.26 -32.08 15.11
C GLN A 7 -28.80 -32.20 14.65
N ALA A 8 -28.29 -33.42 14.49
CA ALA A 8 -26.97 -33.67 13.94
C ALA A 8 -26.88 -33.30 12.44
N GLU A 9 -27.91 -33.62 11.65
CA GLU A 9 -28.01 -33.22 10.23
C GLU A 9 -28.02 -31.70 10.04
N ILE A 10 -28.77 -30.98 10.89
CA ILE A 10 -28.79 -29.51 10.88
C ILE A 10 -27.40 -28.96 11.26
N GLY A 11 -26.74 -29.55 12.26
CA GLY A 11 -25.38 -29.17 12.66
C GLY A 11 -24.37 -29.36 11.54
N LEU A 12 -24.41 -30.48 10.82
CA LEU A 12 -23.55 -30.73 9.64
C LEU A 12 -23.81 -29.71 8.54
N ARG A 13 -25.08 -29.43 8.22
CA ARG A 13 -25.45 -28.40 7.22
C ARG A 13 -24.91 -27.03 7.61
N GLN A 14 -24.95 -26.68 8.89
CA GLN A 14 -24.44 -25.41 9.40
C GLN A 14 -22.91 -25.33 9.26
N LEU A 15 -22.20 -26.43 9.55
CA LEU A 15 -20.75 -26.52 9.36
C LEU A 15 -20.36 -26.40 7.88
N ASP A 16 -21.08 -27.06 6.96
CA ASP A 16 -20.83 -26.96 5.52
C ASP A 16 -20.99 -25.52 5.02
N LEU A 17 -22.05 -24.83 5.48
CA LEU A 17 -22.29 -23.42 5.14
C LEU A 17 -21.20 -22.51 5.73
N GLN A 18 -20.75 -22.79 6.95
CA GLN A 18 -19.69 -22.05 7.60
C GLN A 18 -18.36 -22.24 6.88
N GLU A 19 -18.03 -23.47 6.46
CA GLU A 19 -16.83 -23.75 5.67
C GLU A 19 -16.85 -22.99 4.33
N ALA A 20 -17.97 -23.08 3.59
CA ALA A 20 -18.12 -22.38 2.32
C ALA A 20 -17.99 -20.86 2.49
N TYR A 21 -18.60 -20.31 3.54
CA TYR A 21 -18.49 -18.89 3.87
C TYR A 21 -17.04 -18.49 4.19
N THR A 22 -16.36 -19.24 5.05
CA THR A 22 -14.96 -18.99 5.41
C THR A 22 -14.04 -19.07 4.18
N ARG A 23 -14.26 -20.04 3.29
CA ARG A 23 -13.50 -20.20 2.04
C ARG A 23 -13.67 -18.99 1.12
N ASN A 24 -14.92 -18.60 0.86
CA ASN A 24 -15.22 -17.44 0.01
C ASN A 24 -14.66 -16.14 0.61
N ASN A 25 -14.73 -15.99 1.93
CA ASN A 25 -14.18 -14.83 2.63
C ASN A 25 -12.65 -14.79 2.50
N LEU A 26 -11.96 -15.92 2.67
CA LEU A 26 -10.52 -16.03 2.50
C LEU A 26 -10.09 -15.69 1.06
N GLU A 27 -10.79 -16.19 0.05
CA GLU A 27 -10.52 -15.85 -1.35
C GLU A 27 -10.67 -14.34 -1.60
N ALA A 28 -11.73 -13.72 -1.10
CA ALA A 28 -11.93 -12.28 -1.20
C ALA A 28 -10.82 -11.48 -0.50
N GLN A 29 -10.40 -11.90 0.70
CA GLN A 29 -9.29 -11.27 1.43
C GLN A 29 -7.98 -11.35 0.63
N ILE A 30 -7.66 -12.51 0.05
CA ILE A 30 -6.47 -12.71 -0.79
C ILE A 30 -6.49 -11.77 -1.99
N GLN A 31 -7.63 -11.65 -2.68
CA GLN A 31 -7.74 -10.76 -3.84
C GLN A 31 -7.59 -9.29 -3.45
N ASN A 32 -8.22 -8.88 -2.36
CA ASN A 32 -8.09 -7.51 -1.84
C ASN A 32 -6.65 -7.18 -1.46
N ALA A 33 -5.95 -8.10 -0.80
CA ALA A 33 -4.55 -7.92 -0.42
C ALA A 33 -3.62 -7.82 -1.65
N LYS A 34 -3.86 -8.63 -2.70
CA LYS A 34 -3.12 -8.51 -3.97
C LYS A 34 -3.36 -7.16 -4.64
N ASN A 35 -4.60 -6.69 -4.67
CA ASN A 35 -4.95 -5.38 -5.23
C ASN A 35 -4.32 -4.23 -4.44
N ALA A 36 -4.26 -4.34 -3.10
CA ALA A 36 -3.59 -3.38 -2.23
C ALA A 36 -2.08 -3.32 -2.53
N ILE A 37 -1.40 -4.47 -2.69
CA ILE A 37 0.01 -4.51 -3.07
C ILE A 37 0.23 -3.82 -4.43
N TYR A 38 -0.57 -4.17 -5.44
CA TYR A 38 -0.43 -3.58 -6.78
C TYR A 38 -0.63 -2.06 -6.77
N THR A 39 -1.61 -1.59 -6.00
CA THR A 39 -1.86 -0.16 -5.80
C THR A 39 -0.68 0.52 -5.11
N ALA A 40 -0.11 -0.11 -4.07
CA ALA A 40 1.04 0.43 -3.36
C ALA A 40 2.30 0.50 -4.25
N ILE A 41 2.53 -0.49 -5.13
CA ILE A 41 3.61 -0.44 -6.13
C ILE A 41 3.46 0.80 -7.02
N LYS A 42 2.27 1.00 -7.59
CA LYS A 42 2.00 2.20 -8.43
C LYS A 42 2.23 3.50 -7.68
N LYS A 43 1.86 3.57 -6.40
CA LYS A 43 2.12 4.74 -5.56
C LYS A 43 3.63 4.98 -5.37
N VAL A 44 4.40 3.92 -5.13
CA VAL A 44 5.87 4.01 -5.00
C VAL A 44 6.50 4.50 -6.30
N ASP A 45 6.05 3.99 -7.45
CA ASP A 45 6.55 4.41 -8.76
C ASP A 45 6.26 5.90 -9.03
N ALA A 46 5.02 6.33 -8.77
CA ALA A 46 4.61 7.73 -8.92
C ALA A 46 5.40 8.65 -7.97
N ALA A 47 5.55 8.26 -6.69
CA ALA A 47 6.32 9.02 -5.72
C ALA A 47 7.81 9.10 -6.10
N SER A 48 8.37 8.03 -6.68
CA SER A 48 9.76 8.02 -7.18
C SER A 48 9.94 9.00 -8.33
N GLY A 49 9.01 9.02 -9.29
CA GLY A 49 9.01 10.00 -10.39
C GLY A 49 8.89 11.44 -9.88
N ASN A 50 8.06 11.69 -8.88
CA ASN A 50 7.95 13.01 -8.25
C ASN A 50 9.26 13.45 -7.58
N VAL A 51 9.97 12.55 -6.89
CA VAL A 51 11.29 12.85 -6.32
C VAL A 51 12.27 13.26 -7.42
N GLU A 52 12.30 12.53 -8.53
CA GLU A 52 13.18 12.86 -9.66
C GLU A 52 12.87 14.25 -10.24
N LEU A 53 11.58 14.55 -10.43
CA LEU A 53 11.11 15.84 -10.93
C LEU A 53 11.48 16.98 -9.98
N SER A 54 11.17 16.85 -8.69
CA SER A 54 11.48 17.87 -7.68
C SER A 54 13.00 18.08 -7.55
N GLN A 55 13.80 17.02 -7.70
CA GLN A 55 15.25 17.13 -7.67
C GLN A 55 15.81 17.88 -8.90
N LYS A 56 15.21 17.70 -10.09
CA LYS A 56 15.53 18.53 -11.26
C LYS A 56 15.15 19.99 -11.03
N GLY A 57 13.96 20.25 -10.47
CA GLY A 57 13.50 21.60 -10.10
C GLY A 57 14.45 22.32 -9.14
N TYR A 58 14.90 21.62 -8.09
CA TYR A 58 15.91 22.13 -7.15
C TYR A 58 17.22 22.50 -7.85
N LYS A 59 17.74 21.66 -8.74
CA LYS A 59 18.98 21.96 -9.50
C LYS A 59 18.84 23.22 -10.36
N ILE A 60 17.67 23.42 -10.97
CA ILE A 60 17.38 24.62 -11.76
C ILE A 60 17.34 25.86 -10.84
N ALA A 61 16.61 25.78 -9.72
CA ALA A 61 16.54 26.86 -8.75
C ALA A 61 17.92 27.23 -8.19
N GLN A 62 18.74 26.24 -7.87
CA GLN A 62 20.12 26.41 -7.42
C GLN A 62 20.97 27.12 -8.47
N THR A 63 20.84 26.72 -9.74
CA THR A 63 21.57 27.37 -10.84
C THR A 63 21.15 28.83 -10.99
N ARG A 64 19.83 29.12 -10.97
CA ARG A 64 19.31 30.49 -11.05
C ARG A 64 19.73 31.34 -9.86
N TYR A 65 19.78 30.78 -8.66
CA TYR A 65 20.25 31.48 -7.48
C TYR A 65 21.74 31.86 -7.62
N ASN A 66 22.56 30.91 -8.07
CA ASN A 66 24.00 31.14 -8.29
C ASN A 66 24.30 32.19 -9.38
N THR A 67 23.40 32.34 -10.36
CA THR A 67 23.50 33.38 -11.41
C THR A 67 22.83 34.70 -11.01
N GLY A 68 22.28 34.80 -9.80
CA GLY A 68 21.57 35.99 -9.30
C GLY A 68 20.17 36.19 -9.90
N GLN A 69 19.64 35.19 -10.61
CA GLN A 69 18.34 35.19 -11.29
C GLN A 69 17.18 34.62 -10.45
N ALA A 70 17.48 34.10 -9.25
CA ALA A 70 16.49 33.64 -8.29
C ALA A 70 16.89 34.07 -6.88
N THR A 71 15.90 34.19 -6.01
CA THR A 71 16.07 34.54 -4.61
C THR A 71 16.40 33.31 -3.76
N LEU A 72 16.93 33.53 -2.56
CA LEU A 72 17.14 32.45 -1.58
C LEU A 72 15.82 31.78 -1.18
N VAL A 73 14.71 32.53 -1.17
CA VAL A 73 13.38 32.00 -0.86
C VAL A 73 12.94 30.99 -1.93
N GLU A 74 13.08 31.32 -3.22
CA GLU A 74 12.76 30.38 -4.31
C GLU A 74 13.62 29.10 -4.25
N LEU A 75 14.89 29.21 -3.86
CA LEU A 75 15.76 28.05 -3.67
C LEU A 75 15.27 27.17 -2.50
N ASN A 76 14.95 27.78 -1.36
CA ASN A 76 14.43 27.07 -0.20
C ASN A 76 13.07 26.40 -0.49
N ASP A 77 12.20 27.04 -1.26
CA ASP A 77 10.93 26.45 -1.68
C ASP A 77 11.12 25.21 -2.54
N ALA A 78 12.07 25.25 -3.48
CA ALA A 78 12.42 24.10 -4.30
C ALA A 78 13.05 22.96 -3.49
N GLU A 79 13.89 23.29 -2.49
CA GLU A 79 14.47 22.33 -1.56
C GLU A 79 13.39 21.66 -0.70
N ASN A 80 12.48 22.46 -0.13
CA ASN A 80 11.34 21.98 0.64
C ASN A 80 10.46 21.05 -0.20
N ALA A 81 10.15 21.42 -1.45
CA ALA A 81 9.38 20.57 -2.36
C ALA A 81 10.09 19.22 -2.62
N MET A 82 11.41 19.23 -2.81
CA MET A 82 12.20 18.00 -2.96
C MET A 82 12.14 17.14 -1.68
N MET A 83 12.27 17.76 -0.51
CA MET A 83 12.21 17.04 0.77
C MET A 83 10.83 16.41 1.01
N GLN A 84 9.75 17.15 0.73
CA GLN A 84 8.38 16.63 0.79
C GLN A 84 8.17 15.45 -0.17
N ALA A 85 8.67 15.55 -1.41
CA ALA A 85 8.59 14.43 -2.35
C ALA A 85 9.31 13.18 -1.83
N ARG A 86 10.49 13.34 -1.19
CA ARG A 86 11.23 12.23 -0.57
C ARG A 86 10.47 11.60 0.60
N LEU A 87 9.86 12.42 1.45
CA LEU A 87 9.01 11.94 2.55
C LEU A 87 7.83 11.12 2.02
N ASN A 88 7.16 11.61 0.97
CA ASN A 88 6.07 10.89 0.31
C ASN A 88 6.51 9.53 -0.26
N LEU A 89 7.72 9.46 -0.84
CA LEU A 89 8.29 8.18 -1.30
C LEU A 89 8.54 7.20 -0.15
N ILE A 90 9.06 7.68 0.98
CA ILE A 90 9.25 6.85 2.17
C ILE A 90 7.91 6.31 2.67
N GLN A 91 6.89 7.16 2.75
CA GLN A 91 5.55 6.76 3.17
C GLN A 91 4.93 5.73 2.21
N ALA A 92 5.04 5.94 0.89
CA ALA A 92 4.57 4.99 -0.11
C ALA A 92 5.27 3.62 0.00
N ARG A 93 6.58 3.60 0.28
CA ARG A 93 7.32 2.36 0.51
C ARG A 93 6.84 1.64 1.78
N SER A 94 6.58 2.38 2.85
CA SER A 94 6.00 1.81 4.08
C SER A 94 4.61 1.23 3.84
N GLU A 95 3.75 1.90 3.06
CA GLU A 95 2.44 1.36 2.66
C GLU A 95 2.58 0.04 1.88
N TYR A 96 3.54 -0.04 0.95
CA TYR A 96 3.83 -1.27 0.22
C TYR A 96 4.28 -2.42 1.15
N LEU A 97 5.18 -2.14 2.09
CA LEU A 97 5.63 -3.14 3.06
C LEU A 97 4.48 -3.64 3.93
N ASN A 98 3.60 -2.74 4.39
CA ASN A 98 2.42 -3.11 5.15
C ASN A 98 1.45 -3.98 4.33
N ALA A 99 1.17 -3.60 3.08
CA ALA A 99 0.32 -4.40 2.18
C ALA A 99 0.91 -5.80 1.93
N ARG A 100 2.24 -5.89 1.78
CA ARG A 100 2.93 -7.18 1.63
C ARG A 100 2.85 -8.03 2.88
N ASN A 101 3.03 -7.43 4.07
CA ASN A 101 2.92 -8.14 5.34
C ASN A 101 1.50 -8.67 5.57
N GLU A 102 0.48 -7.88 5.23
CA GLU A 102 -0.92 -8.29 5.34
C GLU A 102 -1.23 -9.47 4.43
N TYR A 103 -0.79 -9.42 3.17
CA TYR A 103 -0.90 -10.56 2.27
C TYR A 103 -0.21 -11.82 2.82
N GLN A 104 0.99 -11.68 3.41
CA GLN A 104 1.71 -12.80 4.00
C GLN A 104 0.98 -13.44 5.19
N LYS A 105 0.32 -12.62 6.03
CA LYS A 105 -0.52 -13.11 7.13
C LYS A 105 -1.70 -13.91 6.61
N ILE A 106 -2.40 -13.41 5.59
CA ILE A 106 -3.58 -14.08 5.01
C ILE A 106 -3.22 -15.45 4.42
N ILE A 107 -2.08 -15.57 3.75
CA ILE A 107 -1.63 -16.85 3.18
C ILE A 107 -0.92 -17.77 4.19
N GLY A 108 -0.89 -17.40 5.48
CA GLY A 108 -0.28 -18.19 6.55
C GLY A 108 1.24 -18.36 6.43
N LYS A 109 1.93 -17.44 5.72
CA LYS A 109 3.41 -17.48 5.60
C LYS A 109 4.15 -16.79 6.74
N THR A 110 3.43 -16.29 7.74
CA THR A 110 4.00 -15.77 8.97
C THR A 110 3.92 -16.86 10.03
N MET A 111 5.06 -17.47 10.38
CA MET A 111 5.21 -18.12 11.69
C MET A 111 5.25 -17.04 12.77
#